data_AF-A0A8B8BW76-F1
#
_entry.id   AF-A0A8B8BW76-F1
#
_cell.length_a   1.000
_cell.length_b   1.000
_cell.length_c   1.000
_cell.angle_alpha   90.00
_cell.angle_beta   90.00
_cell.angle_gamma   90.00
#
_symmetry.space_group_name_H-M   'P 1'
#
loop_
_entity.id
_entity.type
_entity.pdbx_description
1 polymer ?
#
loop_
_entity_poly.entity_id
_entity_poly.type
_entity_poly.pdbx_seq_one_letter_code
_entity_poly.pdbx_strand_id
1 'polypeptide(L)'
;MKYTILFVAISLVYSQLHHHDIALLVDGTFKFVDRNPTDGTLQYDELMGAFHYLDADGSGTVSFEEYIKHHHDNTLQHEIFNNFDTNHDGLLQTSEYVDAPFMAMDHNGDHVVSRTDYDHYYTNMIHHIIQNQHGHTG
;
A
#
# COMPACT_ATOMS: atom_id res chain seq x y z
N MET A 1 -36.13 21.73 -12.66
CA MET A 1 -34.85 21.01 -12.75
C MET A 1 -33.98 21.43 -11.58
N LYS A 2 -33.93 20.67 -10.48
CA LYS A 2 -33.19 21.03 -9.25
C LYS A 2 -32.72 19.79 -8.49
N TYR A 3 -31.82 18.96 -9.04
CA TYR A 3 -31.20 17.86 -8.28
C TYR A 3 -29.74 17.53 -8.66
N THR A 4 -29.06 18.34 -9.48
CA THR A 4 -27.71 17.97 -9.99
C THR A 4 -26.53 18.34 -9.08
N ILE A 5 -26.70 19.17 -8.05
CA ILE A 5 -25.57 19.68 -7.24
C ILE A 5 -25.28 18.79 -6.01
N LEU A 6 -26.24 17.99 -5.53
CA LEU A 6 -26.07 17.21 -4.30
C LEU A 6 -25.12 16.00 -4.48
N PHE A 7 -25.14 15.33 -5.64
CA PHE A 7 -24.28 14.17 -5.91
C PHE A 7 -22.80 14.53 -5.94
N VAL A 8 -22.43 15.66 -6.56
CA VAL A 8 -21.03 16.10 -6.65
C VAL A 8 -20.48 16.47 -5.27
N ALA A 9 -21.28 17.12 -4.42
CA ALA A 9 -20.86 17.48 -3.06
C ALA A 9 -20.72 16.25 -2.14
N ILE A 10 -21.62 15.27 -2.24
CA ILE A 10 -21.54 14.03 -1.45
C ILE A 10 -20.33 13.20 -1.87
N SER A 11 -20.08 13.05 -3.18
CA SER A 11 -18.89 12.33 -3.68
C SER A 11 -17.58 13.04 -3.34
N LEU A 12 -17.53 14.38 -3.37
CA LEU A 12 -16.35 15.15 -2.96
C LEU A 12 -16.09 15.06 -1.45
N VAL A 13 -17.13 15.11 -0.62
CA VAL A 13 -17.01 14.97 0.83
C VAL A 13 -16.65 13.54 1.25
N TYR A 14 -17.19 12.51 0.58
CA TYR A 14 -16.77 11.11 0.77
C TYR A 14 -15.32 10.89 0.32
N SER A 15 -14.93 11.43 -0.83
CA SER A 15 -13.54 11.38 -1.32
C SER A 15 -12.58 11.98 -0.29
N GLN A 16 -12.91 13.14 0.30
CA GLN A 16 -12.09 13.78 1.34
C GLN A 16 -11.96 12.98 2.63
N LEU A 17 -12.98 12.22 3.04
CA LEU A 17 -12.93 11.36 4.23
C LEU A 17 -11.92 10.21 4.05
N HIS A 18 -11.90 9.56 2.87
CA HIS A 18 -10.94 8.51 2.57
C HIS A 18 -9.50 9.01 2.48
N HIS A 19 -9.26 10.21 1.93
CA HIS A 19 -7.90 10.74 1.77
C HIS A 19 -7.16 10.89 3.11
N HIS A 20 -7.85 11.27 4.17
CA HIS A 20 -7.22 11.41 5.49
C HIS A 20 -6.82 10.05 6.07
N ASP A 21 -7.73 9.06 6.03
CA ASP A 21 -7.47 7.72 6.55
C ASP A 21 -6.39 6.98 5.73
N ILE A 22 -6.40 7.16 4.41
CA ILE A 22 -5.35 6.64 3.52
C ILE A 22 -4.02 7.31 3.84
N ALA A 23 -3.98 8.63 4.00
CA ALA A 23 -2.74 9.33 4.35
C ALA A 23 -2.17 8.87 5.70
N LEU A 24 -3.02 8.59 6.70
CA LEU A 24 -2.58 8.02 7.98
C LEU A 24 -2.02 6.61 7.84
N LEU A 25 -2.67 5.78 7.01
CA LEU A 25 -2.20 4.42 6.74
C LEU A 25 -0.81 4.46 6.05
N VAL A 26 -0.69 5.24 4.98
CA VAL A 26 0.54 5.40 4.20
C VAL A 26 1.66 6.02 5.05
N ASP A 27 1.37 6.99 5.91
CA ASP A 27 2.35 7.55 6.83
C ASP A 27 2.85 6.50 7.86
N GLY A 28 1.94 5.66 8.35
CA GLY A 28 2.27 4.57 9.26
C GLY A 28 3.19 3.53 8.61
N THR A 29 2.90 3.14 7.36
CA THR A 29 3.73 2.17 6.62
C THR A 29 5.07 2.77 6.23
N PHE A 30 5.14 4.04 5.81
CA PHE A 30 6.39 4.72 5.52
C PHE A 30 7.34 4.69 6.73
N LYS A 31 6.85 5.10 7.92
CA LYS A 31 7.62 5.08 9.17
C LYS A 31 8.02 3.68 9.62
N PHE A 32 7.26 2.67 9.21
CA PHE A 32 7.61 1.29 9.50
C PHE A 32 8.83 0.83 8.68
N VAL A 33 8.96 1.29 7.43
CA VAL A 33 10.06 0.92 6.53
C VAL A 33 11.31 1.81 6.74
N ASP A 34 11.12 3.12 6.93
CA ASP A 34 12.18 4.15 7.10
C ASP A 34 12.87 4.02 8.47
N ARG A 35 13.82 3.09 8.58
CA ARG A 35 14.40 2.68 9.87
C ARG A 35 15.92 2.69 9.91
N ASN A 36 16.61 2.62 8.78
CA ASN A 36 18.07 2.51 8.81
C ASN A 36 18.75 3.00 7.51
N PRO A 37 19.10 4.29 7.43
CA PRO A 37 18.85 5.35 8.41
C PRO A 37 17.41 5.87 8.34
N THR A 38 16.86 6.37 9.45
CA THR A 38 15.60 7.14 9.40
C THR A 38 15.90 8.54 8.83
N ASP A 39 15.85 8.69 7.52
CA ASP A 39 16.24 9.92 6.81
C ASP A 39 15.13 10.53 5.95
N GLY A 40 13.95 9.91 5.92
CA GLY A 40 12.80 10.40 5.15
C GLY A 40 12.85 10.00 3.68
N THR A 41 13.75 9.09 3.32
CA THR A 41 13.81 8.42 2.02
C THR A 41 13.91 6.91 2.25
N LEU A 42 13.57 6.11 1.25
CA LEU A 42 13.64 4.65 1.33
C LEU A 42 14.61 4.10 0.31
N GLN A 43 15.53 3.27 0.78
CA GLN A 43 16.41 2.48 -0.09
C GLN A 43 15.85 1.06 -0.29
N TYR A 44 16.33 0.38 -1.33
CA TYR A 44 15.97 -1.00 -1.61
C TYR A 44 16.17 -1.91 -0.39
N ASP A 45 17.27 -1.73 0.33
CA ASP A 45 17.61 -2.51 1.52
C ASP A 45 16.60 -2.31 2.68
N GLU A 46 15.92 -1.17 2.75
CA GLU A 46 14.91 -0.92 3.79
C GLU A 46 13.59 -1.62 3.47
N LEU A 47 13.18 -1.64 2.20
CA LEU A 47 12.04 -2.45 1.76
C LEU A 47 12.34 -3.95 1.92
N MET A 48 13.56 -4.38 1.61
CA MET A 48 14.01 -5.75 1.87
C MET A 48 14.01 -6.07 3.38
N GLY A 49 14.44 -5.12 4.22
CA GLY A 49 14.38 -5.24 5.67
C GLY A 49 12.94 -5.41 6.19
N ALA A 50 11.98 -4.69 5.59
CA ALA A 50 10.56 -4.86 5.89
C ALA A 50 10.05 -6.25 5.47
N PHE A 51 10.44 -6.75 4.30
CA PHE A 51 10.11 -8.11 3.85
C PHE A 51 10.63 -9.16 4.83
N HIS A 52 11.91 -9.11 5.21
CA HIS A 52 12.49 -10.03 6.18
C HIS A 52 11.87 -9.93 7.58
N TYR A 53 11.34 -8.75 7.94
CA TYR A 53 10.63 -8.60 9.20
C TYR A 53 9.27 -9.33 9.16
N LEU A 54 8.60 -9.34 8.01
CA LEU A 54 7.32 -10.02 7.83
C LEU A 54 7.51 -11.54 7.67
N ASP A 55 8.50 -11.99 6.91
CA ASP A 55 8.89 -13.40 6.73
C ASP A 55 9.49 -13.95 8.04
N ALA A 56 8.60 -14.29 8.96
CA ALA A 56 8.94 -14.62 10.33
C ALA A 56 9.42 -16.06 10.47
N ASP A 57 9.00 -16.93 9.55
CA ASP A 57 9.44 -18.32 9.50
C ASP A 57 10.69 -18.54 8.62
N GLY A 58 11.09 -17.53 7.83
CA GLY A 58 12.27 -17.57 6.98
C GLY A 58 12.07 -18.44 5.73
N SER A 59 10.84 -18.56 5.26
CA SER A 59 10.48 -19.33 4.08
C SER A 59 10.94 -18.69 2.76
N GLY A 60 11.30 -17.40 2.79
CA GLY A 60 11.59 -16.61 1.58
C GLY A 60 10.32 -16.09 0.90
N THR A 61 9.17 -16.22 1.54
CA THR A 61 7.86 -15.73 1.11
C THR A 61 7.11 -15.18 2.31
N VAL A 62 6.19 -14.23 2.09
CA VAL A 62 5.32 -13.72 3.16
C VAL A 62 3.91 -14.24 2.94
N SER A 63 3.44 -15.08 3.87
CA SER A 63 2.05 -15.53 3.90
C SER A 63 1.11 -14.42 4.37
N PHE A 64 -0.20 -14.55 4.10
CA PHE A 64 -1.18 -13.59 4.61
C PHE A 64 -1.16 -13.49 6.15
N GLU A 65 -1.01 -14.62 6.85
CA GLU A 65 -0.94 -14.66 8.32
C GLU A 65 0.25 -13.84 8.85
N GLU A 66 1.40 -13.93 8.19
CA GLU A 66 2.58 -13.13 8.50
C GLU A 66 2.38 -11.65 8.19
N TYR A 67 1.76 -11.34 7.05
CA TYR A 67 1.46 -9.98 6.62
C TYR A 67 0.57 -9.24 7.63
N ILE A 68 -0.46 -9.90 8.18
CA ILE A 68 -1.38 -9.28 9.15
C ILE A 68 -0.97 -9.45 10.61
N LYS A 69 0.14 -10.13 10.92
CA LYS A 69 0.54 -10.49 12.31
C LYS A 69 0.54 -9.33 13.30
N HIS A 70 0.80 -8.11 12.82
CA HIS A 70 0.84 -6.89 13.62
C HIS A 70 -0.31 -5.91 13.38
N HIS A 71 -1.26 -6.30 12.53
CA HIS A 71 -2.41 -5.49 12.13
C HIS A 71 -3.72 -6.22 12.45
N HIS A 72 -4.80 -5.46 12.61
CA HIS A 72 -6.12 -6.08 12.67
C HIS A 72 -6.48 -6.61 11.29
N ASP A 73 -6.78 -7.91 11.21
CA ASP A 73 -7.38 -8.51 10.02
C ASP A 73 -8.61 -7.71 9.61
N ASN A 74 -8.57 -7.16 8.40
CA ASN A 74 -9.66 -6.42 7.82
C ASN A 74 -9.62 -6.57 6.29
N THR A 75 -10.77 -6.32 5.67
CA THR A 75 -10.95 -6.50 4.23
C THR A 75 -9.94 -5.70 3.41
N LEU A 76 -9.57 -4.48 3.85
CA LEU A 76 -8.61 -3.67 3.12
C LEU A 76 -7.21 -4.32 3.09
N GLN A 77 -6.76 -4.91 4.19
CA GLN A 77 -5.47 -5.62 4.22
C GLN A 77 -5.46 -6.84 3.30
N HIS A 78 -6.58 -7.55 3.21
CA HIS A 78 -6.72 -8.68 2.28
C HIS A 78 -6.65 -8.22 0.82
N GLU A 79 -7.28 -7.10 0.47
CA GLU A 79 -7.19 -6.59 -0.91
C GLU A 79 -5.81 -6.03 -1.24
N ILE A 80 -5.16 -5.37 -0.28
CA ILE A 80 -3.77 -4.91 -0.47
C ILE A 80 -2.86 -6.11 -0.71
N PHE A 81 -3.01 -7.19 0.08
CA PHE A 81 -2.28 -8.43 -0.13
C PHE A 81 -2.52 -8.99 -1.53
N ASN A 82 -3.78 -9.15 -1.94
CA ASN A 82 -4.15 -9.66 -3.26
C ASN A 82 -3.61 -8.78 -4.41
N ASN A 83 -3.52 -7.46 -4.21
CA ASN A 83 -2.97 -6.56 -5.20
C ASN A 83 -1.46 -6.79 -5.41
N PHE A 84 -0.73 -7.19 -4.38
CA PHE A 84 0.68 -7.57 -4.49
C PHE A 84 0.87 -9.02 -4.98
N ASP A 85 0.00 -9.95 -4.59
CA ASP A 85 0.01 -11.37 -5.00
C ASP A 85 -0.43 -11.53 -6.46
N THR A 86 0.45 -11.15 -7.38
CA THR A 86 0.16 -11.11 -8.82
C THR A 86 0.00 -12.50 -9.43
N ASN A 87 0.71 -13.49 -8.90
CA ASN A 87 0.61 -14.87 -9.36
C ASN A 87 -0.52 -15.66 -8.67
N HIS A 88 -1.16 -15.08 -7.65
CA HIS A 88 -2.31 -15.62 -6.91
C HIS A 88 -2.01 -16.97 -6.25
N ASP A 89 -0.79 -17.14 -5.75
CA ASP A 89 -0.39 -18.36 -5.04
C ASP A 89 -0.59 -18.27 -3.51
N GLY A 90 -1.04 -17.10 -3.03
CA GLY A 90 -1.29 -16.84 -1.62
C GLY A 90 -0.03 -16.50 -0.82
N LEU A 91 1.10 -16.27 -1.49
CA LEU A 91 2.40 -15.97 -0.91
C LEU A 91 3.05 -14.78 -1.62
N LEU A 92 3.44 -13.74 -0.87
CA LEU A 92 4.16 -12.64 -1.47
C LEU A 92 5.64 -12.99 -1.61
N GLN A 93 6.12 -12.99 -2.84
CA GLN A 93 7.55 -13.09 -3.14
C GLN A 93 8.23 -11.73 -3.03
N THR A 94 9.56 -11.73 -2.87
CA THR A 94 10.37 -10.51 -2.92
C THR A 94 10.13 -9.69 -4.20
N SER A 95 9.94 -10.38 -5.33
CA SER A 95 9.64 -9.73 -6.61
C SER A 95 8.33 -8.94 -6.61
N GLU A 96 7.36 -9.38 -5.81
CA GLU A 96 6.02 -8.81 -5.73
C GLU A 96 5.90 -7.71 -4.67
N TYR A 97 6.56 -7.91 -3.52
CA TYR A 97 6.48 -6.99 -2.39
C TYR A 97 7.58 -5.92 -2.38
N VAL A 98 8.74 -6.19 -2.97
CA VAL A 98 9.91 -5.31 -2.93
C VAL A 98 10.28 -4.81 -4.32
N ASP A 99 10.60 -5.71 -5.25
CA ASP A 99 11.21 -5.31 -6.53
C ASP A 99 10.25 -4.50 -7.40
N ALA A 100 9.04 -5.02 -7.65
CA ALA A 100 8.06 -4.34 -8.49
C ALA A 100 7.62 -2.99 -7.89
N PRO A 101 7.30 -2.89 -6.58
CA PRO A 101 6.97 -1.59 -5.98
C PRO A 101 8.14 -0.60 -6.01
N PHE A 102 9.36 -1.05 -5.71
CA PHE A 102 10.54 -0.16 -5.76
C PHE A 102 10.76 0.39 -7.17
N MET A 103 10.73 -0.46 -8.19
CA MET A 103 10.86 -0.02 -9.59
C MET A 103 9.72 0.90 -10.03
N ALA A 104 8.51 0.73 -9.48
CA ALA A 104 7.38 1.60 -9.76
C ALA A 104 7.43 2.94 -9.02
N MET A 105 8.28 3.09 -8.00
CA MET A 105 8.45 4.33 -7.24
C MET A 105 9.70 5.11 -7.68
N ASP A 106 10.82 4.43 -7.93
CA ASP A 106 12.11 5.00 -8.38
C ASP A 106 12.08 5.34 -9.89
N HIS A 107 11.24 6.29 -10.27
CA HIS A 107 11.07 6.68 -11.68
C HIS A 107 12.27 7.45 -12.25
N ASN A 108 13.04 8.12 -11.40
CA ASN A 108 14.19 8.92 -11.80
C ASN A 108 15.50 8.11 -11.80
N GLY A 109 15.50 6.88 -11.27
CA GLY A 109 16.62 5.95 -11.31
C GLY A 109 17.76 6.35 -10.37
N ASP A 110 17.47 7.11 -9.32
CA ASP A 110 18.46 7.51 -8.32
C ASP A 110 18.63 6.48 -7.20
N HIS A 111 17.91 5.35 -7.30
CA HIS A 111 17.92 4.23 -6.34
C HIS A 111 17.38 4.63 -4.97
N VAL A 112 16.57 5.69 -4.91
CA VAL A 112 15.95 6.20 -3.70
C VAL A 112 14.47 6.45 -3.95
N VAL A 113 13.63 5.99 -3.04
CA VAL A 113 12.20 6.30 -3.03
C VAL A 113 11.98 7.47 -2.10
N SER A 114 11.58 8.62 -2.65
CA SER A 114 11.25 9.78 -1.81
C SER A 114 9.90 9.58 -1.12
N ARG A 115 9.65 10.39 -0.07
CA ARG A 115 8.33 10.44 0.55
C ARG A 115 7.21 10.72 -0.45
N THR A 116 7.44 11.56 -1.45
CA THR A 116 6.43 11.89 -2.46
C THR A 116 6.15 10.71 -3.40
N ASP A 117 7.16 9.94 -3.77
CA ASP A 117 6.98 8.75 -4.62
C ASP A 117 6.17 7.68 -3.88
N TYR A 118 6.52 7.45 -2.62
CA TYR A 118 5.81 6.52 -1.74
C TYR A 118 4.35 6.94 -1.54
N ASP A 119 4.11 8.22 -1.19
CA ASP A 119 2.77 8.74 -0.96
C ASP A 119 1.90 8.60 -2.21
N HIS A 120 2.43 8.95 -3.39
CA HIS A 120 1.69 8.82 -4.65
C HIS A 120 1.38 7.35 -4.98
N TYR A 121 2.36 6.46 -4.87
CA TYR A 121 2.19 5.05 -5.22
C TYR A 121 1.12 4.38 -4.34
N TYR A 122 1.30 4.42 -3.02
CA TYR A 122 0.39 3.73 -2.10
C TYR A 122 -0.99 4.39 -2.02
N THR A 123 -1.08 5.73 -2.08
CA THR A 123 -2.39 6.40 -2.08
C THR A 123 -3.19 6.03 -3.32
N ASN A 124 -2.57 6.00 -4.50
CA ASN A 124 -3.26 5.64 -5.74
C ASN A 124 -3.68 4.16 -5.74
N MET A 125 -2.81 3.26 -5.28
CA MET A 125 -3.11 1.84 -5.14
C MET A 125 -4.32 1.62 -4.22
N ILE A 126 -4.28 2.15 -2.99
CA ILE A 126 -5.34 1.99 -2.00
C ILE A 126 -6.64 2.62 -2.48
N HIS A 127 -6.56 3.80 -3.11
CA HIS A 127 -7.72 4.45 -3.68
C HIS A 127 -8.35 3.62 -4.80
N HIS A 128 -7.55 2.98 -5.67
CA HIS A 128 -8.06 2.08 -6.71
C HIS A 128 -8.74 0.84 -6.10
N ILE A 129 -8.14 0.22 -5.09
CA ILE A 129 -8.71 -0.91 -4.35
C ILE A 129 -10.08 -0.55 -3.77
N ILE A 130 -10.18 0.57 -3.04
CA ILE A 130 -11.44 1.00 -2.41
C ILE A 130 -12.51 1.31 -3.46
N GLN A 131 -12.15 1.97 -4.57
CA GLN A 131 -13.09 2.25 -5.66
C GLN A 131 -13.64 0.98 -6.32
N ASN A 132 -12.78 -0.02 -6.53
CA ASN A 132 -13.19 -1.29 -7.14
C ASN A 132 -14.11 -2.12 -6.22
N GLN A 133 -13.93 -2.05 -4.90
CA GLN A 133 -14.82 -2.71 -3.95
C GLN A 133 -16.25 -2.12 -3.96
N HIS A 134 -16.39 -0.81 -4.19
CA HIS A 134 -17.70 -0.16 -4.26
C HIS A 134 -18.43 -0.37 -5.61
N GLY A 135 -17.77 -0.97 -6.60
CA GLY A 135 -18.39 -1.40 -7.86
C GLY A 135 -19.20 -2.70 -7.75
N HIS A 136 -19.06 -3.44 -6.64
CA HIS A 136 -19.71 -4.74 -6.40
C HIS A 136 -21.00 -4.67 -5.55
N THR A 137 -21.70 -3.53 -5.53
CA THR A 137 -23.10 -3.47 -5.08
C THR A 137 -24.02 -3.31 -6.30
N GLY A 138 -24.20 -4.41 -7.02
CA GLY A 138 -25.25 -4.59 -8.04
C GLY A 138 -26.41 -5.40 -7.48
#